data_AF-A0A357LJ20-F1
#
_entry.id   AF-A0A357LJ20-F1
#
_cell.length_a   1.000
_cell.length_b   1.000
_cell.length_c   1.000
_cell.angle_alpha   90.00
_cell.angle_beta   90.00
_cell.angle_gamma   90.00
#
_symmetry.space_group_name_H-M   'P 1'
#
loop_
_entity.id
_entity.type
_entity.pdbx_description
1 polymer ?
#
loop_
_entity_poly.entity_id
_entity_poly.type
_entity_poly.pdbx_seq_one_letter_code
_entity_poly.pdbx_strand_id
1 'polypeptide(L)'
;MRLVEVVAGNAEAPDVMGAAFALAKNLKKITVRAGVCDGFVGNRILSHYGKSVYSMVLAGASPYKVDKTLIEFGLAMGRFAVSDLAELDIVCANHKGLAHIQSSHETYPECADRLCQMGWFGRKTGCGFYIYDEMARDGRSDPESDNIIAAERVEKKTIAYDIGAEAIVERYMAAMINEASRIVEEGIGLRPLDIDIPLLKGYGFLRWRGGPMQYADTVGLDTILGAIRHFQRKDPNFWRSAPLLERLVIKGRTVSSPNV
;
A
#
# COMPACT_ATOMS: atom_id res chain seq x y z
N MET A 1 -10.28 15.14 -3.04
CA MET A 1 -10.74 13.72 -3.02
C MET A 1 -12.23 13.62 -2.68
N ARG A 2 -12.89 12.52 -3.09
CA ARG A 2 -14.33 12.26 -2.85
C ARG A 2 -14.60 11.36 -1.62
N LEU A 3 -13.61 10.59 -1.18
CA LEU A 3 -13.72 9.68 -0.04
C LEU A 3 -13.70 10.42 1.31
N VAL A 4 -14.46 9.91 2.28
CA VAL A 4 -14.37 10.20 3.71
C VAL A 4 -14.44 8.88 4.49
N GLU A 5 -13.41 8.56 5.27
CA GLU A 5 -13.47 7.47 6.25
C GLU A 5 -14.06 8.01 7.56
N VAL A 6 -15.19 7.46 7.98
CA VAL A 6 -15.85 7.80 9.24
C VAL A 6 -15.41 6.79 10.29
N VAL A 7 -14.56 7.23 11.21
CA VAL A 7 -13.95 6.37 12.23
C VAL A 7 -14.93 6.21 13.40
N ALA A 8 -15.34 4.96 13.64
CA ALA A 8 -16.16 4.58 14.78
C ALA A 8 -15.25 4.19 15.94
N GLY A 9 -15.23 5.01 17.00
CA GLY A 9 -14.61 4.65 18.27
C GLY A 9 -15.43 3.64 19.07
N ASN A 10 -14.89 3.25 20.21
CA ASN A 10 -15.38 2.12 21.00
C ASN A 10 -16.73 2.37 21.71
N ALA A 11 -17.15 3.63 21.83
CA ALA A 11 -18.36 4.03 22.55
C ALA A 11 -19.23 5.02 21.76
N GLU A 12 -19.03 5.11 20.44
CA GLU A 12 -19.84 6.01 19.60
C GLU A 12 -21.31 5.59 19.59
N ALA A 13 -22.17 6.53 19.95
CA ALA A 13 -23.60 6.34 19.85
C ALA A 13 -24.04 6.26 18.37
N PRO A 14 -24.98 5.36 18.02
CA PRO A 14 -25.41 5.16 16.62
C PRO A 14 -25.94 6.41 15.91
N ASP A 15 -26.51 7.34 16.66
CA ASP A 15 -27.02 8.62 16.17
C ASP A 15 -25.91 9.57 15.72
N VAL A 16 -24.78 9.61 16.45
CA VAL A 16 -23.58 10.39 16.08
C VAL A 16 -22.99 9.86 14.78
N MET A 17 -22.87 8.53 14.66
CA MET A 17 -22.43 7.90 13.40
C MET A 17 -23.39 8.24 12.26
N GLY A 18 -24.71 8.13 12.50
CA GLY A 18 -25.73 8.52 11.52
C GLY A 18 -25.60 9.97 11.06
N ALA A 19 -25.36 10.90 11.99
CA ALA A 19 -25.16 12.31 11.70
C ALA A 19 -23.88 12.58 10.87
N ALA A 20 -22.77 11.91 11.19
CA ALA A 20 -21.53 12.02 10.42
C ALA A 20 -21.70 11.53 8.98
N PHE A 21 -22.37 10.39 8.78
CA PHE A 21 -22.72 9.89 7.45
C PHE A 21 -23.65 10.84 6.69
N ALA A 22 -24.67 11.40 7.36
CA ALA A 22 -25.58 12.37 6.78
C ALA A 22 -24.86 13.65 6.34
N LEU A 23 -23.96 14.18 7.18
CA LEU A 23 -23.15 15.35 6.86
C LEU A 23 -22.28 15.10 5.63
N ALA A 24 -21.55 14.00 5.60
CA ALA A 24 -20.66 13.70 4.49
C ALA A 24 -21.43 13.42 3.20
N LYS A 25 -22.62 12.82 3.26
CA LYS A 25 -23.56 12.71 2.14
C LYS A 25 -24.00 14.09 1.63
N ASN A 26 -24.34 15.01 2.52
CA ASN A 26 -24.71 16.39 2.16
C ASN A 26 -23.56 17.14 1.48
N LEU A 27 -22.32 16.85 1.88
CA LEU A 27 -21.10 17.34 1.24
C LEU A 27 -20.74 16.61 -0.08
N LYS A 28 -21.64 15.73 -0.57
CA LYS A 28 -21.45 14.91 -1.78
C LYS A 28 -20.19 14.04 -1.74
N LYS A 29 -19.83 13.57 -0.54
CA LYS A 29 -18.72 12.64 -0.31
C LYS A 29 -19.20 11.20 -0.35
N ILE A 30 -18.28 10.30 -0.66
CA ILE A 30 -18.46 8.85 -0.56
C ILE A 30 -17.89 8.43 0.78
N THR A 31 -18.71 7.82 1.62
CA THR A 31 -18.35 7.53 3.02
C THR A 31 -18.27 6.05 3.27
N VAL A 32 -17.28 5.64 4.06
CA VAL A 32 -17.15 4.28 4.58
C VAL A 32 -16.89 4.32 6.07
N ARG A 33 -17.34 3.28 6.78
CA ARG A 33 -17.09 3.14 8.22
C ARG A 33 -15.73 2.46 8.41
N ALA A 34 -14.91 3.00 9.29
CA ALA A 34 -13.66 2.40 9.72
C ALA A 34 -13.67 2.23 11.25
N GLY A 35 -13.04 1.18 11.76
CA GLY A 35 -12.70 1.08 13.19
C GLY A 35 -11.45 1.89 13.54
N VAL A 36 -11.16 2.01 14.83
CA VAL A 36 -9.94 2.68 15.31
C VAL A 36 -8.73 1.75 15.18
N CYS A 37 -7.77 2.17 14.39
CA CYS A 37 -6.43 1.59 14.32
C CYS A 37 -5.47 2.64 13.71
N ASP A 38 -4.16 2.37 13.77
CA ASP A 38 -3.19 3.20 13.07
C ASP A 38 -3.44 3.13 11.55
N GLY A 39 -3.66 4.28 10.92
CA GLY A 39 -3.95 4.40 9.50
C GLY A 39 -5.36 3.97 9.05
N PHE A 40 -6.27 3.62 9.97
CA PHE A 40 -7.66 3.23 9.66
C PHE A 40 -7.74 2.14 8.56
N VAL A 41 -8.51 2.35 7.50
CA VAL A 41 -8.57 1.40 6.37
C VAL A 41 -7.50 1.74 5.34
N GLY A 42 -7.62 2.92 4.72
CA GLY A 42 -6.84 3.27 3.55
C GLY A 42 -5.35 3.43 3.82
N ASN A 43 -4.98 4.23 4.82
CA ASN A 43 -3.56 4.53 5.11
C ASN A 43 -2.83 3.31 5.68
N ARG A 44 -3.53 2.45 6.42
CA ARG A 44 -2.99 1.18 6.91
C ARG A 44 -2.62 0.26 5.75
N ILE A 45 -3.52 0.09 4.77
CA ILE A 45 -3.25 -0.68 3.56
C ILE A 45 -2.12 -0.05 2.76
N LEU A 46 -2.14 1.27 2.54
CA LEU A 46 -1.08 2.04 1.86
C LEU A 46 0.29 1.82 2.49
N SER A 47 0.38 1.91 3.81
CA SER A 47 1.62 1.67 4.55
C SER A 47 2.12 0.24 4.34
N HIS A 48 1.23 -0.75 4.45
CA HIS A 48 1.60 -2.16 4.33
C HIS A 48 2.10 -2.54 2.92
N TYR A 49 1.32 -2.25 1.86
CA TYR A 49 1.82 -2.54 0.51
C TYR A 49 2.99 -1.63 0.10
N GLY A 50 3.09 -0.44 0.68
CA GLY A 50 4.25 0.45 0.55
C GLY A 50 5.52 -0.25 0.97
N LYS A 51 5.56 -0.85 2.16
CA LYS A 51 6.72 -1.66 2.63
C LYS A 51 7.09 -2.77 1.65
N SER A 52 6.10 -3.46 1.10
CA SER A 52 6.33 -4.48 0.05
C SER A 52 6.99 -3.87 -1.19
N VAL A 53 6.50 -2.74 -1.70
CA VAL A 53 7.05 -2.03 -2.86
C VAL A 53 8.48 -1.55 -2.62
N TYR A 54 8.74 -0.89 -1.50
CA TYR A 54 10.07 -0.44 -1.12
C TYR A 54 11.04 -1.62 -0.99
N SER A 55 10.61 -2.74 -0.40
CA SER A 55 11.46 -3.92 -0.28
C SER A 55 11.76 -4.60 -1.62
N MET A 56 10.93 -4.41 -2.67
CA MET A 56 11.28 -4.82 -4.04
C MET A 56 12.42 -3.98 -4.61
N VAL A 57 12.43 -2.69 -4.29
CA VAL A 57 13.52 -1.79 -4.70
C VAL A 57 14.82 -2.17 -4.02
N LEU A 58 14.80 -2.40 -2.70
CA LEU A 58 15.98 -2.89 -1.98
C LEU A 58 16.45 -4.26 -2.52
N ALA A 59 15.51 -5.14 -2.92
CA ALA A 59 15.81 -6.44 -3.50
C ALA A 59 16.41 -6.42 -4.92
N GLY A 60 16.38 -5.28 -5.62
CA GLY A 60 17.05 -5.12 -6.92
C GLY A 60 16.25 -4.42 -8.01
N ALA A 61 14.95 -4.19 -7.82
CA ALA A 61 14.18 -3.40 -8.78
C ALA A 61 14.55 -1.90 -8.70
N SER A 62 14.44 -1.16 -9.80
CA SER A 62 14.47 0.31 -9.74
C SER A 62 13.07 0.86 -9.44
N PRO A 63 12.95 2.03 -8.77
CA PRO A 63 11.67 2.71 -8.57
C PRO A 63 10.90 2.87 -9.88
N TYR A 64 11.62 3.25 -10.95
CA TYR A 64 11.08 3.42 -12.29
C TYR A 64 10.48 2.13 -12.86
N LYS A 65 11.18 0.99 -12.72
CA LYS A 65 10.67 -0.31 -13.21
C LYS A 65 9.39 -0.69 -12.47
N VAL A 66 9.35 -0.54 -11.15
CA VAL A 66 8.17 -0.86 -10.35
C VAL A 66 6.98 0.01 -10.77
N ASP A 67 7.16 1.32 -10.82
CA ASP A 67 6.10 2.25 -11.19
C ASP A 67 5.60 2.01 -12.61
N LYS A 68 6.51 1.82 -13.58
CA LYS A 68 6.15 1.48 -14.96
C LYS A 68 5.30 0.22 -15.03
N THR A 69 5.72 -0.85 -14.36
CA THR A 69 4.98 -2.12 -14.32
C THR A 69 3.60 -1.96 -13.66
N LEU A 70 3.49 -1.20 -12.58
CA LEU A 70 2.20 -0.97 -11.91
C LEU A 70 1.27 -0.08 -12.73
N ILE A 71 1.80 0.88 -13.50
CA ILE A 71 1.04 1.69 -14.45
C ILE A 71 0.54 0.82 -15.62
N GLU A 72 1.40 -0.04 -16.18
CA GLU A 72 1.03 -1.01 -17.23
C GLU A 72 -0.04 -2.01 -16.73
N PHE A 73 0.03 -2.39 -15.45
CA PHE A 73 -1.03 -3.18 -14.80
C PHE A 73 -2.36 -2.41 -14.65
N GLY A 74 -2.27 -1.07 -14.58
CA GLY A 74 -3.39 -0.15 -14.76
C GLY A 74 -3.43 1.05 -13.81
N LEU A 75 -2.48 1.21 -12.90
CA LEU A 75 -2.53 2.32 -11.94
C LEU A 75 -2.39 3.65 -12.69
N ALA A 76 -3.11 4.67 -12.25
CA ALA A 76 -3.02 6.00 -12.86
C ALA A 76 -1.65 6.66 -12.62
N MET A 77 -0.98 6.28 -11.53
CA MET A 77 0.34 6.76 -11.15
C MET A 77 1.03 5.66 -10.33
N GLY A 78 2.33 5.52 -10.53
CA GLY A 78 3.15 4.58 -9.75
C GLY A 78 3.36 5.05 -8.31
N ARG A 79 3.80 4.13 -7.44
CA ARG A 79 3.91 4.38 -6.00
C ARG A 79 5.00 5.40 -5.66
N PHE A 80 6.12 5.38 -6.38
CA PHE A 80 7.22 6.31 -6.15
C PHE A 80 6.91 7.69 -6.70
N ALA A 81 6.24 7.77 -7.85
CA ALA A 81 5.70 9.03 -8.39
C ALA A 81 4.64 9.66 -7.46
N VAL A 82 3.79 8.86 -6.81
CA VAL A 82 2.88 9.34 -5.75
C VAL A 82 3.66 9.85 -4.54
N SER A 83 4.73 9.13 -4.15
CA SER A 83 5.62 9.56 -3.05
C SER A 83 6.21 10.94 -3.33
N ASP A 84 6.77 11.14 -4.52
CA ASP A 84 7.35 12.42 -4.95
C ASP A 84 6.29 13.53 -5.13
N LEU A 85 5.04 13.19 -5.43
CA LEU A 85 3.98 14.17 -5.57
C LEU A 85 3.54 14.75 -4.22
N ALA A 86 3.38 13.91 -3.19
CA ALA A 86 2.62 14.30 -2.01
C ALA A 86 3.11 13.75 -0.66
N GLU A 87 4.02 12.78 -0.63
CA GLU A 87 4.26 12.01 0.60
C GLU A 87 5.71 11.89 1.03
N LEU A 88 6.72 12.23 0.21
CA LEU A 88 8.11 11.88 0.52
C LEU A 88 8.58 12.50 1.86
N ASP A 89 8.25 13.76 2.10
CA ASP A 89 8.52 14.44 3.38
C ASP A 89 7.73 13.88 4.56
N ILE A 90 6.46 13.52 4.34
CA ILE A 90 5.59 12.91 5.34
C ILE A 90 6.11 11.52 5.72
N VAL A 91 6.51 10.73 4.73
CA VAL A 91 7.11 9.40 4.87
C VAL A 91 8.38 9.50 5.72
N CYS A 92 9.29 10.41 5.38
CA CYS A 92 10.51 10.65 6.16
C CYS A 92 10.22 11.13 7.60
N ALA A 93 9.23 12.01 7.79
CA ALA A 93 8.83 12.47 9.12
C ALA A 93 8.26 11.33 9.97
N ASN A 94 7.42 10.48 9.37
CA ASN A 94 6.84 9.32 10.04
C ASN A 94 7.92 8.33 10.47
N HIS A 95 8.97 8.09 9.68
CA HIS A 95 10.06 7.21 10.11
C HIS A 95 10.82 7.76 11.30
N LYS A 96 11.19 9.05 11.26
CA LYS A 96 11.84 9.69 12.41
C LYS A 96 10.97 9.60 13.66
N GLY A 97 9.66 9.79 13.51
CA GLY A 97 8.69 9.66 14.59
C GLY A 97 8.57 8.23 15.12
N LEU A 98 8.67 7.21 14.27
CA LEU A 98 8.47 5.80 14.63
C LEU A 98 9.76 5.03 14.92
N ALA A 99 10.94 5.63 14.71
CA ALA A 99 12.25 4.99 14.88
C ALA A 99 12.46 4.32 16.26
N HIS A 100 11.77 4.81 17.30
CA HIS A 100 11.87 4.28 18.66
C HIS A 100 10.93 3.08 18.95
N ILE A 101 9.96 2.81 18.07
CA ILE A 101 8.98 1.71 18.18
C ILE A 101 9.22 0.66 17.08
N GLN A 102 9.99 1.02 16.04
CA GLN A 102 10.26 0.17 14.90
C GLN A 102 10.98 -1.11 15.34
N SER A 103 10.41 -2.26 14.98
CA SER A 103 11.00 -3.54 15.36
C SER A 103 12.33 -3.75 14.64
N SER A 104 13.33 -4.30 15.32
CA SER A 104 14.64 -4.65 14.73
C SER A 104 14.56 -5.69 13.60
N HIS A 105 13.38 -6.29 13.38
CA HIS A 105 13.12 -7.29 12.36
C HIS A 105 12.51 -6.73 11.07
N GLU A 106 12.13 -5.46 11.06
CA GLU A 106 11.53 -4.84 9.88
C GLU A 106 12.62 -4.32 8.95
N THR A 107 12.75 -4.92 7.76
CA THR A 107 13.69 -4.42 6.74
C THR A 107 13.08 -3.18 6.09
N TYR A 108 13.46 -2.02 6.62
CA TYR A 108 12.96 -0.72 6.16
C TYR A 108 13.91 -0.10 5.13
N PRO A 109 13.48 0.22 3.90
CA PRO A 109 14.35 0.89 2.94
C PRO A 109 14.52 2.39 3.24
N GLU A 110 15.74 2.76 3.59
CA GLU A 110 16.18 4.10 3.98
C GLU A 110 16.36 5.05 2.78
N CYS A 111 16.22 4.56 1.55
CA CYS A 111 16.38 5.38 0.36
C CYS A 111 15.52 6.65 0.39
N ALA A 112 14.26 6.56 0.85
CA ALA A 112 13.42 7.75 1.05
C ALA A 112 14.05 8.75 2.04
N ASP A 113 14.56 8.26 3.18
CA ASP A 113 15.17 9.10 4.21
C ASP A 113 16.46 9.77 3.71
N ARG A 114 17.27 9.05 2.92
CA ARG A 114 18.49 9.58 2.30
C ARG A 114 18.16 10.69 1.30
N LEU A 115 17.16 10.49 0.44
CA LEU A 115 16.67 11.52 -0.48
C LEU A 115 16.20 12.77 0.29
N CYS A 116 15.42 12.59 1.36
CA CYS A 116 14.99 13.69 2.22
C CYS A 116 16.14 14.44 2.89
N GLN A 117 17.21 13.75 3.32
CA GLN A 117 18.40 14.38 3.92
C GLN A 117 19.16 15.25 2.89
N MET A 118 19.07 14.92 1.60
CA MET A 118 19.61 15.71 0.50
C MET A 118 18.69 16.87 0.08
N GLY A 119 17.54 17.03 0.74
CA GLY A 119 16.54 18.05 0.41
C GLY A 119 15.69 17.70 -0.81
N TRP A 120 15.66 16.43 -1.21
CA TRP A 120 14.90 15.96 -2.36
C TRP A 120 13.53 15.50 -1.89
N PHE A 121 12.53 16.35 -2.08
CA PHE A 121 11.16 16.13 -1.61
C PHE A 121 10.17 15.92 -2.76
N GLY A 122 10.67 15.47 -3.92
CA GLY A 122 9.89 15.18 -5.11
C GLY A 122 9.55 16.41 -5.94
N ARG A 123 8.32 16.50 -6.45
CA ARG A 123 7.90 17.51 -7.43
C ARG A 123 8.05 18.94 -6.92
N LYS A 124 7.88 19.18 -5.63
CA LYS A 124 8.00 20.52 -5.03
C LYS A 124 9.43 21.06 -5.00
N THR A 125 10.44 20.18 -5.09
CA THR A 125 11.87 20.55 -5.16
C THR A 125 12.49 20.26 -6.52
N GLY A 126 11.74 19.66 -7.45
CA GLY A 126 12.25 19.25 -8.77
C GLY A 126 13.01 17.92 -8.77
N CYS A 127 13.19 17.28 -7.61
CA CYS A 127 13.92 16.01 -7.47
C CYS A 127 13.43 15.21 -6.25
N GLY A 128 13.36 13.89 -6.42
CA GLY A 128 12.96 12.88 -5.44
C GLY A 128 13.46 11.50 -5.89
N PHE A 129 12.58 10.50 -5.99
CA PHE A 129 12.87 9.28 -6.74
C PHE A 129 13.03 9.54 -8.26
N TYR A 130 12.44 10.64 -8.73
CA TYR A 130 12.51 11.11 -10.11
C TYR A 130 13.09 12.52 -10.17
N ILE A 131 13.60 12.88 -11.34
CA ILE A 131 13.88 14.28 -11.70
C ILE A 131 12.66 14.86 -12.41
N TYR A 132 12.24 16.04 -11.97
CA TYR A 132 11.15 16.83 -12.55
C TYR A 132 11.71 18.15 -13.08
N ASP A 133 11.74 18.28 -14.41
CA ASP A 133 12.20 19.47 -15.12
C ASP A 133 11.21 19.86 -16.24
N GLU A 134 11.51 20.94 -16.97
CA GLU A 134 10.63 21.40 -18.06
C GLU A 134 10.41 20.34 -19.15
N MET A 135 11.39 19.45 -19.36
CA MET A 135 11.35 18.37 -20.36
C MET A 135 10.74 17.08 -19.80
N ALA A 136 10.66 16.93 -18.47
CA ALA A 136 10.18 15.75 -17.77
C ALA A 136 9.15 16.10 -16.69
N ARG A 137 8.04 16.74 -17.08
CA ARG A 137 6.96 17.13 -16.15
C ARG A 137 6.34 15.95 -15.39
N ASP A 138 6.32 14.77 -16.00
CA ASP A 138 5.82 13.53 -15.39
C ASP A 138 6.89 12.75 -14.63
N GLY A 139 8.14 13.24 -14.64
CA GLY A 139 9.30 12.62 -14.00
C GLY A 139 10.10 11.74 -14.95
N ARG A 140 11.42 11.80 -14.86
CA ARG A 140 12.35 10.86 -15.51
C ARG A 140 13.21 10.15 -14.46
N SER A 141 13.71 8.97 -14.81
CA SER A 141 14.62 8.21 -13.94
C SER A 141 15.83 9.07 -13.56
N ASP A 142 16.20 9.01 -12.29
CA ASP A 142 17.38 9.69 -11.74
C ASP A 142 18.49 8.68 -11.44
N PRO A 143 19.61 8.71 -12.17
CA PRO A 143 20.77 7.86 -11.87
C PRO A 143 21.27 8.01 -10.43
N GLU A 144 21.12 9.20 -9.83
CA GLU A 144 21.61 9.43 -8.47
C GLU A 144 20.68 8.80 -7.42
N SER A 145 19.37 8.82 -7.63
CA SER A 145 18.44 8.00 -6.83
C SER A 145 18.80 6.51 -6.91
N ASP A 146 19.14 6.00 -8.10
CA ASP A 146 19.58 4.61 -8.26
C ASP A 146 20.90 4.32 -7.52
N ASN A 147 21.84 5.28 -7.51
CA ASN A 147 23.10 5.18 -6.75
C ASN A 147 22.85 5.13 -5.23
N ILE A 148 21.95 5.97 -4.71
CA ILE A 148 21.58 6.00 -3.29
C ILE A 148 21.00 4.64 -2.86
N ILE A 149 20.12 4.07 -3.67
CA ILE A 149 19.54 2.75 -3.43
C ILE A 149 20.63 1.67 -3.52
N ALA A 150 21.53 1.75 -4.49
CA ALA A 150 22.63 0.79 -4.61
C ALA A 150 23.58 0.82 -3.41
N ALA A 151 23.90 2.01 -2.89
CA ALA A 151 24.69 2.17 -1.67
C ALA A 151 23.99 1.52 -0.46
N GLU A 152 22.69 1.75 -0.31
CA GLU A 152 21.90 1.12 0.76
C GLU A 152 21.93 -0.42 0.67
N ARG A 153 21.80 -0.99 -0.54
CA ARG A 153 21.88 -2.45 -0.74
C ARG A 153 23.21 -3.03 -0.25
N VAL A 154 24.32 -2.34 -0.52
CA VAL A 154 25.67 -2.74 -0.08
C VAL A 154 25.75 -2.73 1.44
N GLU A 155 25.31 -1.65 2.08
CA GLU A 155 25.32 -1.51 3.54
C GLU A 155 24.47 -2.59 4.23
N LYS A 156 23.30 -2.88 3.69
CA LYS A 156 22.38 -3.91 4.18
C LYS A 156 22.74 -5.33 3.74
N LYS A 157 23.87 -5.51 3.03
CA LYS A 157 24.34 -6.80 2.49
C LYS A 157 23.25 -7.55 1.71
N THR A 158 22.39 -6.81 1.02
CA THR A 158 21.28 -7.37 0.26
C THR A 158 21.77 -7.73 -1.13
N ILE A 159 21.65 -9.00 -1.49
CA ILE A 159 21.99 -9.49 -2.84
C ILE A 159 20.85 -9.10 -3.78
N ALA A 160 21.17 -8.21 -4.73
CA ALA A 160 20.22 -7.81 -5.77
C ALA A 160 19.91 -8.98 -6.72
N TYR A 161 18.65 -9.14 -7.09
CA TYR A 161 18.21 -10.07 -8.11
C TYR A 161 17.20 -9.39 -9.03
N ASP A 162 17.07 -9.89 -10.26
CA ASP A 162 16.08 -9.36 -11.18
C ASP A 162 14.67 -9.78 -10.75
N ILE A 163 13.79 -8.80 -10.61
CA ILE A 163 12.38 -8.99 -10.30
C ILE A 163 11.59 -8.74 -11.59
N GLY A 164 10.98 -9.80 -12.13
CA GLY A 164 10.13 -9.71 -13.32
C GLY A 164 8.85 -8.91 -13.07
N ALA A 165 8.24 -8.39 -14.14
CA ALA A 165 7.04 -7.57 -14.06
C ALA A 165 5.86 -8.30 -13.36
N GLU A 166 5.67 -9.58 -13.66
CA GLU A 166 4.64 -10.41 -13.03
C GLU A 166 4.85 -10.53 -11.52
N ALA A 167 6.09 -10.75 -11.07
CA ALA A 167 6.43 -10.82 -9.65
C ALA A 167 6.22 -9.48 -8.94
N ILE A 168 6.43 -8.34 -9.61
CA ILE A 168 6.13 -7.02 -9.06
C ILE A 168 4.64 -6.87 -8.80
N VAL A 169 3.80 -7.20 -9.78
CA VAL A 169 2.33 -7.13 -9.66
C VAL A 169 1.83 -8.11 -8.60
N GLU A 170 2.30 -9.36 -8.62
CA GLU A 170 1.92 -10.39 -7.66
C GLU A 170 2.24 -9.95 -6.24
N ARG A 171 3.46 -9.46 -5.98
CA ARG A 171 3.89 -9.03 -4.65
C ARG A 171 3.18 -7.75 -4.20
N TYR A 172 2.86 -6.84 -5.11
CA TYR A 172 2.05 -5.65 -4.82
C TYR A 172 0.63 -6.04 -4.40
N MET A 173 -0.04 -6.88 -5.19
CA MET A 173 -1.42 -7.31 -4.94
C MET A 173 -1.52 -8.21 -3.71
N ALA A 174 -0.59 -9.16 -3.53
CA ALA A 174 -0.58 -10.05 -2.38
C ALA A 174 -0.45 -9.28 -1.06
N ALA A 175 0.46 -8.30 -0.98
CA ALA A 175 0.61 -7.48 0.22
C ALA A 175 -0.66 -6.67 0.52
N MET A 176 -1.24 -6.03 -0.50
CA MET A 176 -2.46 -5.25 -0.36
C MET A 176 -3.65 -6.11 0.11
N ILE A 177 -3.88 -7.26 -0.52
CA ILE A 177 -5.00 -8.16 -0.20
C ILE A 177 -4.82 -8.82 1.16
N ASN A 178 -3.59 -9.19 1.53
CA ASN A 178 -3.31 -9.76 2.85
C ASN A 178 -3.69 -8.77 3.96
N GLU A 179 -3.26 -7.51 3.84
CA GLU A 179 -3.60 -6.48 4.83
C GLU A 179 -5.09 -6.13 4.82
N ALA A 180 -5.68 -5.99 3.63
CA ALA A 180 -7.12 -5.79 3.47
C ALA A 180 -7.93 -6.89 4.19
N SER A 181 -7.48 -8.13 4.09
CA SER A 181 -8.12 -9.27 4.75
C SER A 181 -7.97 -9.24 6.27
N ARG A 182 -6.84 -8.74 6.79
CA ARG A 182 -6.65 -8.51 8.23
C ARG A 182 -7.59 -7.44 8.76
N ILE A 183 -7.75 -6.34 8.02
CA ILE A 183 -8.64 -5.24 8.41
C ILE A 183 -10.09 -5.70 8.51
N VAL A 184 -10.52 -6.61 7.64
CA VAL A 184 -11.86 -7.23 7.74
C VAL A 184 -11.93 -8.19 8.92
N GLU A 185 -10.93 -9.05 9.11
CA GLU A 185 -10.88 -9.99 10.25
C GLU A 185 -10.91 -9.29 11.61
N GLU A 186 -10.22 -8.15 11.73
CA GLU A 186 -10.14 -7.33 12.95
C GLU A 186 -11.40 -6.48 13.17
N GLY A 187 -12.37 -6.49 12.24
CA GLY A 187 -13.61 -5.71 12.35
C GLY A 187 -13.44 -4.20 12.17
N ILE A 188 -12.29 -3.76 11.65
CA ILE A 188 -12.02 -2.36 11.30
C ILE A 188 -12.85 -1.99 10.07
N GLY A 189 -12.75 -2.78 9.00
CA GLY A 189 -13.75 -2.83 7.94
C GLY A 189 -14.75 -3.94 8.28
N LEU A 190 -16.05 -3.70 8.15
CA LEU A 190 -17.05 -4.73 8.47
C LEU A 190 -17.26 -5.70 7.32
N ARG A 191 -17.00 -5.25 6.09
CA ARG A 191 -17.26 -5.98 4.86
C ARG A 191 -16.16 -5.71 3.84
N PRO A 192 -15.94 -6.59 2.85
CA PRO A 192 -15.00 -6.35 1.76
C PRO A 192 -15.21 -5.01 1.04
N LEU A 193 -16.47 -4.57 0.93
CA LEU A 193 -16.82 -3.29 0.30
C LEU A 193 -16.31 -2.07 1.09
N ASP A 194 -16.19 -2.19 2.42
CA ASP A 194 -15.59 -1.15 3.26
C ASP A 194 -14.09 -1.00 2.98
N ILE A 195 -13.47 -1.96 2.27
CA ILE A 195 -12.09 -1.89 1.77
C ILE A 195 -12.08 -1.41 0.32
N ASP A 196 -12.87 -2.04 -0.56
CA ASP A 196 -12.80 -1.76 -1.99
C ASP A 196 -13.16 -0.30 -2.32
N ILE A 197 -14.16 0.27 -1.65
CA ILE A 197 -14.59 1.65 -1.89
C ILE A 197 -13.51 2.69 -1.53
N PRO A 198 -12.86 2.66 -0.35
CA PRO A 198 -11.79 3.60 -0.06
C PRO A 198 -10.64 3.47 -1.06
N LEU A 199 -10.22 2.26 -1.42
CA LEU A 199 -9.12 2.07 -2.35
C LEU A 199 -9.48 2.59 -3.76
N LEU A 200 -10.73 2.42 -4.20
CA LEU A 200 -11.24 2.94 -5.46
C LEU A 200 -11.39 4.47 -5.52
N LYS A 201 -11.82 5.09 -4.42
CA LYS A 201 -12.26 6.51 -4.39
C LYS A 201 -11.26 7.44 -3.71
N GLY A 202 -10.34 6.90 -2.93
CA GLY A 202 -9.26 7.61 -2.24
C GLY A 202 -7.89 7.33 -2.84
N TYR A 203 -7.57 6.06 -3.11
CA TYR A 203 -6.20 5.61 -3.42
C TYR A 203 -5.96 5.25 -4.89
N GLY A 204 -6.95 5.48 -5.75
CA GLY A 204 -6.78 5.34 -7.20
C GLY A 204 -6.67 3.89 -7.69
N PHE A 205 -7.25 2.93 -6.96
CA PHE A 205 -7.29 1.53 -7.41
C PHE A 205 -8.03 1.34 -8.75
N LEU A 206 -7.70 0.24 -9.42
CA LEU A 206 -8.13 -0.15 -10.77
C LEU A 206 -9.64 -0.35 -10.89
N ARG A 207 -10.35 0.66 -11.39
CA ARG A 207 -11.83 0.67 -11.45
C ARG A 207 -12.44 -0.54 -12.16
N TRP A 208 -11.86 -0.98 -13.27
CA TRP A 208 -12.37 -2.12 -14.04
C TRP A 208 -12.08 -3.48 -13.39
N ARG A 209 -11.29 -3.51 -12.31
CA ARG A 209 -11.03 -4.70 -11.50
C ARG A 209 -11.83 -4.71 -10.19
N GLY A 210 -12.76 -3.77 -10.00
CA GLY A 210 -13.50 -3.62 -8.76
C GLY A 210 -12.61 -2.98 -7.70
N GLY A 211 -12.23 -3.70 -6.66
CA GLY A 211 -11.24 -3.32 -5.66
C GLY A 211 -10.31 -4.49 -5.34
N PRO A 212 -9.36 -4.35 -4.40
CA PRO A 212 -8.46 -5.45 -4.03
C PRO A 212 -9.21 -6.72 -3.61
N MET A 213 -10.32 -6.61 -2.88
CA MET A 213 -11.08 -7.75 -2.39
C MET A 213 -11.84 -8.43 -3.53
N GLN A 214 -12.54 -7.66 -4.38
CA GLN A 214 -13.14 -8.18 -5.62
C GLN A 214 -12.10 -8.81 -6.58
N TYR A 215 -10.92 -8.20 -6.68
CA TYR A 215 -9.83 -8.72 -7.50
C TYR A 215 -9.35 -10.08 -6.97
N ALA A 216 -9.21 -10.21 -5.64
CA ALA A 216 -8.84 -11.47 -5.00
C ALA A 216 -9.83 -12.60 -5.35
N ASP A 217 -11.13 -12.30 -5.35
CA ASP A 217 -12.16 -13.25 -5.76
C ASP A 217 -12.08 -13.62 -7.25
N THR A 218 -11.69 -12.66 -8.10
CA THR A 218 -11.56 -12.87 -9.56
C THR A 218 -10.35 -13.75 -9.89
N VAL A 219 -9.24 -13.60 -9.16
CA VAL A 219 -8.02 -14.40 -9.33
C VAL A 219 -8.13 -15.76 -8.66
N GLY A 220 -8.83 -15.84 -7.52
CA GLY A 220 -8.92 -17.01 -6.66
C GLY A 220 -8.11 -16.82 -5.37
N LEU A 221 -8.78 -17.00 -4.22
CA LEU A 221 -8.16 -16.79 -2.91
C LEU A 221 -7.05 -17.82 -2.61
N ASP A 222 -7.16 -19.01 -3.16
CA ASP A 222 -6.14 -20.06 -3.09
C ASP A 222 -4.83 -19.64 -3.78
N THR A 223 -4.94 -19.00 -4.93
CA THR A 223 -3.80 -18.45 -5.67
C THR A 223 -3.14 -17.32 -4.88
N ILE A 224 -3.92 -16.38 -4.35
CA ILE A 224 -3.40 -15.28 -3.51
C ILE A 224 -2.73 -15.82 -2.24
N LEU A 225 -3.36 -16.77 -1.55
CA LEU A 225 -2.78 -17.39 -0.36
C LEU A 225 -1.51 -18.19 -0.68
N GLY A 226 -1.45 -18.83 -1.84
CA GLY A 226 -0.25 -19.50 -2.35
C GLY A 226 0.92 -18.53 -2.53
N ALA A 227 0.67 -17.38 -3.16
CA ALA A 227 1.68 -16.32 -3.31
C ALA A 227 2.15 -15.78 -1.95
N ILE A 228 1.23 -15.48 -1.03
CA ILE A 228 1.57 -15.03 0.34
C ILE A 228 2.47 -16.04 1.04
N ARG A 229 2.11 -17.33 1.01
CA ARG A 229 2.91 -18.42 1.60
C ARG A 229 4.27 -18.58 0.93
N HIS A 230 4.34 -18.36 -0.39
CA HIS A 230 5.61 -18.35 -1.10
C HIS A 230 6.54 -17.28 -0.53
N PHE A 231 6.06 -16.04 -0.38
CA PHE A 231 6.84 -14.92 0.16
C PHE A 231 7.14 -15.06 1.66
N GLN A 232 6.25 -15.70 2.42
CA GLN A 232 6.41 -16.01 3.84
C GLN A 232 7.65 -16.85 4.13
N ARG A 233 8.15 -17.63 3.18
CA ARG A 233 9.42 -18.38 3.36
C ARG A 233 10.63 -17.47 3.51
N LYS A 234 10.60 -16.28 2.90
CA LYS A 234 11.71 -15.31 2.93
C LYS A 234 11.55 -14.31 4.05
N ASP A 235 10.32 -13.85 4.31
CA ASP A 235 10.00 -12.94 5.41
C ASP A 235 8.71 -13.41 6.11
N PRO A 236 8.84 -14.29 7.13
CA PRO A 236 7.70 -14.86 7.83
C PRO A 236 6.87 -13.84 8.62
N ASN A 237 7.46 -12.70 8.98
CA ASN A 237 6.82 -11.69 9.82
C ASN A 237 5.91 -10.81 8.97
N PHE A 238 6.43 -10.25 7.88
CA PHE A 238 5.66 -9.39 6.99
C PHE A 238 4.57 -10.17 6.23
N TRP A 239 4.92 -11.34 5.71
CA TRP A 239 4.02 -12.17 4.89
C TRP A 239 3.22 -13.19 5.68
N ARG A 240 3.06 -13.00 6.99
CA ARG A 240 2.14 -13.83 7.75
C ARG A 240 0.76 -13.75 7.11
N SER A 241 0.17 -14.89 6.76
CA SER A 241 -1.17 -14.97 6.18
C SER A 241 -2.24 -14.37 7.10
N ALA A 242 -3.22 -13.70 6.51
CA ALA A 242 -4.43 -13.26 7.20
C ALA A 242 -5.31 -14.48 7.54
N PRO A 243 -5.75 -14.64 8.80
CA PRO A 243 -6.61 -15.77 9.20
C PRO A 243 -7.88 -15.89 8.37
N LEU A 244 -8.43 -14.74 7.95
CA LEU A 244 -9.61 -14.68 7.08
C LEU A 244 -9.39 -15.43 5.75
N LEU A 245 -8.25 -15.17 5.08
CA LEU A 245 -7.94 -15.81 3.80
C LEU A 245 -7.82 -17.33 3.97
N GLU A 246 -7.13 -17.79 5.02
CA GLU A 246 -6.99 -19.22 5.30
C GLU A 246 -8.34 -19.88 5.53
N ARG A 247 -9.21 -19.25 6.33
CA ARG A 247 -10.55 -19.75 6.64
C ARG A 247 -11.44 -19.82 5.38
N LEU A 248 -11.38 -18.82 4.51
CA LEU A 248 -12.17 -18.79 3.28
C LEU A 248 -11.70 -19.85 2.27
N VAL A 249 -10.38 -20.00 2.09
CA VAL A 249 -9.81 -21.03 1.21
C VAL A 249 -10.18 -22.43 1.70
N ILE A 250 -10.06 -22.72 3.00
CA ILE A 250 -10.46 -24.03 3.57
C ILE A 250 -11.95 -24.32 3.33
N LYS A 251 -12.80 -23.30 3.40
CA LYS A 251 -14.26 -23.44 3.20
C LYS A 251 -14.68 -23.40 1.72
N GLY A 252 -13.75 -23.22 0.78
CA GLY A 252 -14.06 -23.03 -0.64
C GLY A 252 -14.96 -21.82 -0.89
N ARG A 253 -14.78 -20.74 -0.10
CA ARG A 253 -15.59 -19.51 -0.17
C ARG A 253 -14.77 -18.34 -0.70
N THR A 254 -15.47 -17.34 -1.19
CA THR A 254 -14.95 -16.05 -1.63
C THR A 254 -15.12 -15.00 -0.54
N VAL A 255 -14.42 -13.86 -0.64
CA VAL A 255 -14.64 -12.74 0.29
C VAL A 255 -16.03 -12.14 0.10
N SER A 256 -16.62 -12.25 -1.09
CA SER A 256 -18.00 -11.82 -1.39
C SER A 256 -19.09 -12.78 -0.90
N SER A 257 -18.74 -13.94 -0.32
CA SER A 257 -19.73 -14.91 0.17
C SER A 257 -20.53 -14.34 1.36
N PRO A 258 -21.87 -14.53 1.42
CA PRO A 258 -22.64 -14.08 2.57
C PRO A 258 -22.20 -14.80 3.87
N ASN A 259 -22.03 -14.03 4.95
CA ASN A 259 -21.55 -14.45 6.29
C ASN A 259 -20.07 -14.88 6.33
N VAL A 260 -19.18 -13.96 5.98
CA VAL A 260 -17.72 -14.05 6.24
C VAL A 260 -17.39 -13.92 7.72
#